data_AF-A0A3E4QJT8-F1
#
_entry.id   AF-A0A3E4QJT8-F1
#
_cell.length_a   1.000
_cell.length_b   1.000
_cell.length_c   1.000
_cell.angle_alpha   90.00
_cell.angle_beta   90.00
_cell.angle_gamma   90.00
#
_symmetry.space_group_name_H-M   'P 1'
#
loop_
_entity.id
_entity.type
_entity.pdbx_description
1 polymer ?
#
loop_
_entity_poly.entity_id
_entity_poly.type
_entity_poly.pdbx_seq_one_letter_code
_entity_poly.pdbx_strand_id
1 'polypeptide(L)'
;MKKLIKSMFALAVAVFGFSSCEDVPMPYSLTYDENGNKTETPEQVAKGTGTKDDPFNIAGAINYINKGQNLDKEVYVKGKIVSIKEINTQFGNATYYISEDGTTANQFFVFRGNALGNKKFKSQDEIKPGDEVIICGKLMTHTNGVKQLGQYNYIYSLNGKTAEGGSTGGTSTVTPAGEGTEASPYNVAKAQEVIKTATTLPTEKEVYVTGIISEIKSFDLKQYGSAEYYISDDGKTPGQLLIYHGKYLNGTKFTAENQIKVGDKVVVKGKLNNFKGNSPQVQFGALVSINGNGGGTTTKPTGDVLNVPFDKDMGNFTVVDKTKPAEVEKIWTLDKKYKQVKATGSIKKASGKYVKYATESRLQSPEFSLAGRTSATLTFSHTAQFFKNFDANMKVQVSTDGINWTDLAIEKKPTGGKKDNKLDWTFVNATIDLTPYAGKSKVYISFLYTSTTASAPTWEIRNVVVK
;
A
#
# COMPACT_ATOMS: atom_id res chain seq x y z
N MET A 1 44.22 37.31 -25.31
CA MET A 1 45.47 36.52 -25.47
C MET A 1 46.63 37.47 -25.22
N LYS A 2 47.55 37.35 -24.27
CA LYS A 2 47.97 36.32 -23.29
C LYS A 2 48.54 37.12 -22.09
N LYS A 3 48.24 36.74 -20.84
CA LYS A 3 49.05 37.14 -19.67
C LYS A 3 49.18 35.94 -18.76
N LEU A 4 50.39 35.40 -18.67
CA LEU A 4 50.86 34.45 -17.66
C LEU A 4 52.36 34.71 -17.45
N ILE A 5 52.85 34.24 -16.29
CA ILE A 5 54.21 34.33 -15.71
C ILE A 5 54.21 35.37 -14.56
N LYS A 6 53.92 34.98 -13.31
CA LYS A 6 54.77 34.28 -12.32
C LYS A 6 56.09 35.00 -12.03
N SER A 7 56.22 35.60 -10.85
CA SER A 7 57.49 35.62 -10.12
C SER A 7 57.26 35.77 -8.62
N MET A 8 57.86 34.84 -7.88
CA MET A 8 57.97 34.75 -6.43
C MET A 8 58.81 35.90 -5.87
N PHE A 9 58.57 36.33 -4.62
CA PHE A 9 59.66 36.75 -3.73
C PHE A 9 59.28 36.65 -2.23
N ALA A 10 60.13 35.92 -1.53
CA ALA A 10 60.53 35.97 -0.12
C ALA A 10 59.49 35.93 1.03
N LEU A 11 59.61 34.83 1.77
CA LEU A 11 59.17 34.57 3.13
C LEU A 11 59.91 35.47 4.14
N ALA A 12 59.16 36.17 5.01
CA ALA A 12 59.68 36.72 6.26
C ALA A 12 58.86 36.11 7.41
N VAL A 13 59.49 35.22 8.17
CA VAL A 13 58.93 34.58 9.36
C VAL A 13 59.05 35.54 10.53
N ALA A 14 57.92 36.03 11.05
CA ALA A 14 57.85 36.61 12.37
C ALA A 14 57.12 35.61 13.28
N VAL A 15 57.89 34.89 14.10
CA VAL A 15 57.37 34.08 15.20
C VAL A 15 56.92 35.04 16.31
N PHE A 16 55.61 35.13 16.53
CA PHE A 16 55.06 35.52 17.82
C PHE A 16 54.24 34.35 18.36
N GLY A 17 54.70 33.84 19.50
CA GLY A 17 54.12 32.71 20.18
C GLY A 17 52.79 33.05 20.87
N PHE A 18 51.90 32.06 20.82
CA PHE A 18 50.85 31.69 21.77
C PHE A 18 49.84 32.77 22.24
N SER A 19 48.59 32.59 21.82
CA SER A 19 47.59 31.98 22.70
C SER A 19 46.46 31.37 21.87
N SER A 20 46.10 30.16 22.23
CA SER A 20 44.90 29.46 21.80
C SER A 20 43.67 30.31 22.05
N CYS A 21 42.92 30.68 21.01
CA CYS A 21 41.48 30.86 21.19
C CYS A 21 40.85 29.47 21.09
N GLU A 22 40.74 28.84 22.25
CA GLU A 22 39.74 27.81 22.47
C GLU A 22 38.37 28.39 22.14
N ASP A 23 37.65 27.67 21.30
CA ASP A 23 36.23 27.35 21.42
C ASP A 23 35.43 28.25 22.38
N VAL A 24 34.94 29.38 21.87
CA VAL A 24 33.84 30.12 22.50
C VAL A 24 32.61 29.92 21.60
N PRO A 25 31.57 29.20 22.05
CA PRO A 25 30.29 29.21 21.36
C PRO A 25 29.78 30.65 21.40
N MET A 26 29.76 31.30 20.24
CA MET A 26 29.21 32.64 20.11
C MET A 26 27.72 32.63 20.51
N PRO A 27 27.31 33.34 21.60
CA PRO A 27 25.90 33.56 21.85
C PRO A 27 25.45 34.67 20.90
N TYR A 28 24.73 34.29 19.84
CA TYR A 28 24.06 35.24 18.97
C TYR A 28 22.89 35.89 19.73
N SER A 29 23.15 36.97 20.48
CA SER A 29 22.09 37.80 21.08
C SER A 29 22.53 39.21 21.48
N LEU A 30 23.44 39.85 20.72
CA LEU A 30 23.77 41.27 20.90
C LEU A 30 23.32 42.10 19.70
N THR A 31 22.42 43.05 19.94
CA THR A 31 22.16 44.19 19.06
C THR A 31 22.50 45.48 19.79
N TYR A 32 22.96 46.48 19.04
CA TYR A 32 23.28 47.81 19.55
C TYR A 32 22.19 48.77 19.09
N ASP A 33 21.71 49.62 20.00
CA ASP A 33 20.82 50.72 19.61
C ASP A 33 21.59 51.84 18.88
N GLU A 34 20.86 52.80 18.32
CA GLU A 34 21.41 53.96 17.58
C GLU A 34 22.34 54.86 18.42
N ASN A 35 22.41 54.65 19.73
CA ASN A 35 23.28 55.34 20.68
C ASN A 35 24.43 54.46 21.21
N GLY A 36 24.60 53.24 20.69
CA GLY A 36 25.70 52.35 21.04
C GLY A 36 25.55 51.64 22.39
N ASN A 37 24.36 51.66 23.00
CA ASN A 37 24.12 50.93 24.23
C ASN A 37 23.86 49.44 23.96
N LYS A 38 24.50 48.59 24.76
CA LYS A 38 24.34 47.14 24.74
C LYS A 38 22.96 46.78 25.28
N THR A 39 22.04 46.37 24.40
CA THR A 39 20.76 45.82 24.81
C THR A 39 20.81 44.30 24.68
N GLU A 40 20.66 43.60 25.80
CA GLU A 40 20.51 42.14 25.79
C GLU A 40 19.16 41.79 25.17
N THR A 41 19.19 40.96 24.14
CA THR A 41 17.96 40.43 23.56
C THR A 41 17.36 39.46 24.59
N PRO A 42 16.09 39.59 25.00
CA PRO A 42 15.51 38.68 25.97
C PRO A 42 15.62 37.23 25.48
N GLU A 43 16.27 36.37 26.28
CA GLU A 43 16.40 34.94 25.98
C GLU A 43 15.00 34.32 25.90
N GLN A 44 14.63 33.83 24.72
CA GLN A 44 13.38 33.10 24.56
C GLN A 44 13.54 31.67 25.06
N VAL A 45 12.71 31.28 26.04
CA VAL A 45 12.66 29.91 26.55
C VAL A 45 12.10 28.99 25.47
N ALA A 46 12.82 27.92 25.14
CA ALA A 46 12.37 26.91 24.19
C ALA A 46 11.09 26.22 24.68
N LYS A 47 10.05 26.19 23.83
CA LYS A 47 8.74 25.60 24.10
C LYS A 47 8.29 24.74 22.93
N GLY A 48 7.36 23.84 23.22
CA GLY A 48 6.74 22.94 22.27
C GLY A 48 7.56 21.69 21.97
N THR A 49 6.89 20.67 21.46
CA THR A 49 7.45 19.39 21.02
C THR A 49 7.60 19.29 19.50
N GLY A 50 7.11 20.29 18.77
CA GLY A 50 7.15 20.31 17.31
C GLY A 50 6.05 19.48 16.66
N THR A 51 5.07 19.03 17.45
CA THR A 51 3.88 18.32 16.97
C THR A 51 2.81 19.33 16.55
N LYS A 52 1.77 18.85 15.87
CA LYS A 52 0.66 19.70 15.42
C LYS A 52 -0.07 20.37 16.60
N ASP A 53 -0.28 19.62 17.67
CA ASP A 53 -1.01 20.09 18.86
C ASP A 53 -0.11 20.90 19.80
N ASP A 54 1.20 20.75 19.69
CA ASP A 54 2.20 21.43 20.50
C ASP A 54 3.42 21.85 19.63
N PRO A 55 3.23 22.87 18.77
CA PRO A 55 4.25 23.33 17.84
C PRO A 55 5.41 24.01 18.58
N PHE A 56 6.61 23.91 18.01
CA PHE A 56 7.76 24.65 18.53
C PHE A 56 7.51 26.16 18.45
N ASN A 57 7.94 26.91 19.47
CA ASN A 57 8.27 28.32 19.27
C ASN A 57 9.63 28.45 18.56
N ILE A 58 10.07 29.68 18.28
CA ILE A 58 11.32 29.90 17.54
C ILE A 58 12.54 29.33 18.27
N ALA A 59 12.63 29.55 19.58
CA ALA A 59 13.71 28.99 20.40
C ALA A 59 13.69 27.44 20.40
N GLY A 60 12.51 26.83 20.44
CA GLY A 60 12.33 25.37 20.32
C GLY A 60 12.86 24.82 18.99
N ALA A 61 12.53 25.48 17.87
CA ALA A 61 13.01 25.10 16.55
C ALA A 61 14.53 25.21 16.43
N ILE A 62 15.13 26.30 16.92
CA ILE A 62 16.60 26.48 16.93
C ILE A 62 17.28 25.41 17.79
N ASN A 63 16.73 25.11 18.97
CA ASN A 63 17.25 24.06 19.84
C ASN A 63 17.18 22.68 19.15
N TYR A 64 16.08 22.37 18.47
CA TYR A 64 15.93 21.15 17.68
C TYR A 64 17.00 21.03 16.58
N ILE A 65 17.27 22.13 15.87
CA ILE A 65 18.36 22.19 14.87
C ILE A 65 19.72 21.92 15.52
N ASN A 66 20.01 22.56 16.65
CA ASN A 66 21.29 22.40 17.36
C ASN A 66 21.52 20.96 17.83
N LYS A 67 20.46 20.25 18.23
CA LYS A 67 20.53 18.83 18.59
C LYS A 67 20.90 17.94 17.40
N GLY A 68 20.57 18.36 16.17
CA GLY A 68 20.92 17.65 14.93
C GLY A 68 20.20 16.31 14.70
N GLN A 69 19.32 15.89 15.61
CA GLN A 69 18.63 14.61 15.52
C GLN A 69 17.29 14.75 14.79
N ASN A 70 16.97 13.79 13.91
CA ASN A 70 15.68 13.71 13.21
C ASN A 70 15.33 14.93 12.34
N LEU A 71 16.33 15.68 11.83
CA LEU A 71 16.10 16.83 10.93
C LEU A 71 15.46 16.44 9.59
N ASP A 72 15.42 15.15 9.28
CA ASP A 72 14.70 14.58 8.14
C ASP A 72 13.17 14.53 8.35
N LYS A 73 12.67 14.75 9.58
CA LYS A 73 11.24 14.77 9.91
C LYS A 73 10.63 16.16 9.76
N GLU A 74 9.35 16.19 9.40
CA GLU A 74 8.56 17.41 9.43
C GLU A 74 8.13 17.72 10.86
N VAL A 75 8.22 19.00 11.23
CA VAL A 75 7.77 19.54 12.52
C VAL A 75 6.91 20.77 12.28
N TYR A 76 6.22 21.22 13.33
CA TYR A 76 5.38 22.41 13.32
C TYR A 76 6.06 23.52 14.11
N VAL A 77 6.20 24.71 13.51
CA VAL A 77 6.80 25.90 14.13
C VAL A 77 5.79 27.03 14.13
N LYS A 78 5.49 27.58 15.31
CA LYS A 78 4.58 28.70 15.51
C LYS A 78 5.35 30.02 15.58
N GLY A 79 4.81 31.06 14.95
CA GLY A 79 5.30 32.43 15.05
C GLY A 79 4.36 33.43 14.38
N LYS A 80 4.74 34.71 14.40
CA LYS A 80 4.10 35.78 13.66
C LYS A 80 4.98 36.22 12.51
N ILE A 81 4.42 36.44 11.34
CA ILE A 81 5.17 36.98 10.19
C ILE A 81 5.65 38.38 10.53
N VAL A 82 6.94 38.63 10.38
CA VAL A 82 7.53 39.95 10.66
C VAL A 82 7.81 40.72 9.38
N SER A 83 8.34 40.04 8.37
CA SER A 83 8.61 40.65 7.07
C SER A 83 8.56 39.60 5.96
N ILE A 84 8.11 40.02 4.78
CA ILE A 84 8.00 39.19 3.59
C ILE A 84 9.09 39.65 2.62
N LYS A 85 9.99 38.73 2.23
CA LYS A 85 11.02 39.03 1.22
C LYS A 85 10.47 38.91 -0.19
N GLU A 86 9.70 37.86 -0.44
CA GLU A 86 9.17 37.55 -1.76
C GLU A 86 7.93 36.67 -1.62
N ILE A 87 6.90 36.97 -2.42
CA ILE A 87 5.88 35.98 -2.80
C ILE A 87 5.99 35.82 -4.31
N ASN A 88 6.28 34.60 -4.75
CA ASN A 88 6.42 34.29 -6.15
C ASN A 88 5.20 33.49 -6.60
N THR A 89 4.24 34.15 -7.25
CA THR A 89 2.99 33.49 -7.70
C THR A 89 3.20 32.54 -8.87
N GLN A 90 4.29 32.71 -9.64
CA GLN A 90 4.66 31.79 -10.73
C GLN A 90 5.11 30.44 -10.16
N PHE A 91 5.99 30.45 -9.15
CA PHE A 91 6.40 29.22 -8.46
C PHE A 91 5.42 28.80 -7.34
N GLY A 92 4.54 29.70 -6.93
CA GLY A 92 3.52 29.50 -5.90
C GLY A 92 4.06 29.45 -4.47
N ASN A 93 5.22 30.05 -4.19
CA ASN A 93 5.88 29.99 -2.87
C ASN A 93 6.31 31.37 -2.37
N ALA A 94 6.57 31.47 -1.07
CA ALA A 94 6.96 32.70 -0.40
C ALA A 94 8.19 32.50 0.49
N THR A 95 8.99 33.56 0.63
CA THR A 95 10.14 33.62 1.54
C THR A 95 9.94 34.78 2.51
N TYR A 96 9.99 34.50 3.80
CA TYR A 96 9.65 35.47 4.86
C TYR A 96 10.32 35.13 6.19
N TYR A 97 10.23 36.04 7.15
CA TYR A 97 10.67 35.83 8.53
C TYR A 97 9.49 35.78 9.48
N ILE A 98 9.59 34.91 10.49
CA ILE A 98 8.66 34.84 11.61
C ILE A 98 9.39 35.06 12.94
N SER A 99 8.71 35.57 13.96
CA SER A 99 9.23 35.60 15.35
C SER A 99 8.12 35.26 16.34
N GLU A 100 8.44 34.94 17.59
CA GLU A 100 7.41 34.61 18.60
C GLU A 100 6.54 35.83 18.95
N ASP A 101 7.16 37.01 19.06
CA ASP A 101 6.50 38.25 19.47
C ASP A 101 6.03 39.12 18.29
N GLY A 102 6.48 38.83 17.06
CA GLY A 102 6.21 39.62 15.87
C GLY A 102 7.20 40.77 15.64
N THR A 103 8.28 40.83 16.41
CA THR A 103 9.35 41.84 16.27
C THR A 103 10.50 41.35 15.40
N THR A 104 11.41 42.25 15.03
CA THR A 104 12.62 41.91 14.27
C THR A 104 13.70 41.22 15.09
N ALA A 105 13.55 41.17 16.42
CA ALA A 105 14.43 40.40 17.29
C ALA A 105 14.13 38.90 17.14
N ASN A 106 15.19 38.07 17.15
CA ASN A 106 15.07 36.61 17.14
C ASN A 106 14.21 36.03 16.01
N GLN A 107 14.29 36.64 14.81
CA GLN A 107 13.57 36.14 13.64
C GLN A 107 14.07 34.77 13.17
N PHE A 108 13.15 33.97 12.65
CA PHE A 108 13.38 32.68 12.06
C PHE A 108 13.01 32.70 10.59
N PHE A 109 13.89 32.15 9.76
CA PHE A 109 13.76 32.24 8.31
C PHE A 109 12.92 31.08 7.75
N VAL A 110 11.94 31.41 6.91
CA VAL A 110 11.10 30.46 6.18
C VAL A 110 11.40 30.60 4.70
N PHE A 111 12.01 29.57 4.11
CA PHE A 111 12.50 29.63 2.74
C PHE A 111 11.57 28.91 1.77
N ARG A 112 10.99 29.65 0.81
CA ARG A 112 10.13 29.13 -0.27
C ARG A 112 9.02 28.19 0.24
N GLY A 113 8.28 28.64 1.23
CA GLY A 113 7.11 27.96 1.76
C GLY A 113 5.86 28.12 0.89
N ASN A 114 4.98 27.12 0.89
CA ASN A 114 3.67 27.20 0.25
C ASN A 114 2.62 27.85 1.17
N ALA A 115 1.51 28.31 0.58
CA ALA A 115 0.39 28.92 1.27
C ALA A 115 -0.39 27.91 2.14
N LEU A 116 -1.48 28.39 2.76
CA LEU A 116 -2.32 27.62 3.67
C LEU A 116 -2.75 26.27 3.07
N GLY A 117 -2.46 25.17 3.77
CA GLY A 117 -2.81 23.81 3.35
C GLY A 117 -1.94 23.29 2.21
N ASN A 118 -0.68 23.72 2.14
CA ASN A 118 0.28 23.34 1.10
C ASN A 118 -0.15 23.73 -0.32
N LYS A 119 -0.92 24.82 -0.43
CA LYS A 119 -1.38 25.34 -1.72
C LYS A 119 -0.37 26.33 -2.29
N LYS A 120 -0.38 26.52 -3.61
CA LYS A 120 0.39 27.60 -4.23
C LYS A 120 -0.19 28.95 -3.83
N PHE A 121 0.69 29.90 -3.50
CA PHE A 121 0.35 31.32 -3.45
C PHE A 121 -0.12 31.80 -4.84
N LYS A 122 -1.26 32.47 -4.88
CA LYS A 122 -1.92 33.03 -6.07
C LYS A 122 -1.88 34.55 -6.08
N SER A 123 -1.77 35.19 -4.92
CA SER A 123 -1.63 36.65 -4.79
C SER A 123 -0.68 37.05 -3.68
N GLN A 124 -0.19 38.29 -3.74
CA GLN A 124 0.70 38.87 -2.72
C GLN A 124 -0.01 39.06 -1.36
N ASP A 125 -1.33 39.23 -1.36
CA ASP A 125 -2.08 39.62 -0.15
C ASP A 125 -2.57 38.42 0.69
N GLU A 126 -2.15 37.18 0.36
CA GLU A 126 -2.55 35.98 1.12
C GLU A 126 -1.90 35.89 2.51
N ILE A 127 -0.80 36.61 2.73
CA ILE A 127 -0.12 36.77 4.01
C ILE A 127 0.37 38.21 4.15
N LYS A 128 0.49 38.68 5.39
CA LYS A 128 1.06 40.00 5.71
C LYS A 128 1.83 39.97 7.04
N PRO A 129 2.71 40.95 7.29
CA PRO A 129 3.29 41.15 8.62
C PRO A 129 2.19 41.22 9.70
N GLY A 130 2.47 40.60 10.85
CA GLY A 130 1.55 40.46 11.97
C GLY A 130 0.69 39.19 11.96
N ASP A 131 0.56 38.50 10.82
CA ASP A 131 -0.21 37.25 10.76
C ASP A 131 0.41 36.16 11.65
N GLU A 132 -0.41 35.53 12.48
CA GLU A 132 -0.01 34.34 13.24
C GLU A 132 -0.02 33.12 12.33
N VAL A 133 1.07 32.37 12.33
CA VAL A 133 1.23 31.19 11.50
C VAL A 133 1.75 29.99 12.29
N ILE A 134 1.30 28.80 11.88
CA ILE A 134 1.97 27.54 12.20
C ILE A 134 2.48 26.96 10.88
N ILE A 135 3.79 26.80 10.76
CA ILE A 135 4.45 26.30 9.56
C ILE A 135 4.82 24.84 9.76
N CYS A 136 4.44 23.97 8.84
CA CYS A 136 4.88 22.58 8.80
C CYS A 136 6.03 22.45 7.81
N GLY A 137 7.13 21.83 8.22
CA GLY A 137 8.25 21.56 7.33
C GLY A 137 9.49 21.02 8.03
N LYS A 138 10.56 20.81 7.27
CA LYS A 138 11.84 20.32 7.80
C LYS A 138 12.74 21.46 8.22
N LEU A 139 13.34 21.31 9.40
CA LEU A 139 14.32 22.24 9.94
C LEU A 139 15.72 21.90 9.41
N MET A 140 16.51 22.92 9.09
CA MET A 140 17.87 22.73 8.59
C MET A 140 18.79 23.92 8.91
N THR A 141 20.09 23.67 8.82
CA THR A 141 21.12 24.72 8.71
C THR A 141 21.56 24.80 7.26
N HIS A 142 21.36 25.95 6.63
CA HIS A 142 21.84 26.21 5.28
C HIS A 142 23.38 26.29 5.26
N THR A 143 24.00 26.10 4.10
CA THR A 143 25.47 26.08 3.94
C THR A 143 26.18 27.37 4.35
N ASN A 144 25.43 28.48 4.48
CA ASN A 144 25.91 29.77 4.97
C ASN A 144 25.70 29.96 6.50
N GLY A 145 25.32 28.89 7.22
CA GLY A 145 25.11 28.89 8.66
C GLY A 145 23.71 29.32 9.12
N VAL A 146 22.83 29.76 8.21
CA VAL A 146 21.47 30.20 8.58
C VAL A 146 20.60 29.01 8.97
N LYS A 147 20.02 29.06 10.17
CA LYS A 147 19.03 28.09 10.67
C LYS A 147 17.64 28.49 10.20
N GLN A 148 16.92 27.57 9.56
CA GLN A 148 15.69 27.89 8.85
C GLN A 148 14.76 26.69 8.69
N LEU A 149 13.52 26.97 8.27
CA LEU A 149 12.69 26.01 7.57
C LEU A 149 13.16 25.95 6.10
N GLY A 150 13.49 24.74 5.64
CA GLY A 150 13.91 24.49 4.26
C GLY A 150 12.78 24.62 3.25
N GLN A 151 13.09 24.43 1.96
CA GLN A 151 12.07 24.33 0.91
C GLN A 151 11.04 23.24 1.23
N TYR A 152 9.87 23.32 0.59
CA TYR A 152 8.75 22.37 0.76
C TYR A 152 8.06 22.44 2.13
N ASN A 153 8.31 23.50 2.91
CA ASN A 153 7.46 23.84 4.04
C ASN A 153 6.13 24.46 3.55
N TYR A 154 5.12 24.52 4.41
CA TYR A 154 3.86 25.19 4.12
C TYR A 154 3.18 25.73 5.37
N ILE A 155 2.28 26.69 5.18
CA ILE A 155 1.44 27.22 6.26
C ILE A 155 0.37 26.17 6.59
N TYR A 156 0.44 25.55 7.76
CA TYR A 156 -0.59 24.66 8.29
C TYR A 156 -1.75 25.44 8.92
N SER A 157 -1.45 26.52 9.64
CA SER A 157 -2.44 27.42 10.22
C SER A 157 -2.10 28.86 9.91
N LEU A 158 -3.10 29.67 9.54
CA LEU A 158 -3.00 31.11 9.32
C LEU A 158 -4.11 31.81 10.11
N ASN A 159 -3.74 32.62 11.09
CA ASN A 159 -4.65 33.35 11.97
C ASN A 159 -5.76 32.45 12.56
N GLY A 160 -5.37 31.30 13.08
CA GLY A 160 -6.28 30.30 13.66
C GLY A 160 -7.02 29.42 12.65
N LYS A 161 -6.99 29.75 11.35
CA LYS A 161 -7.54 28.90 10.29
C LYS A 161 -6.56 27.79 9.94
N THR A 162 -6.92 26.56 10.26
CA THR A 162 -6.13 25.38 9.90
C THR A 162 -6.54 24.85 8.53
N ALA A 163 -5.57 24.31 7.81
CA ALA A 163 -5.81 23.47 6.64
C ALA A 163 -4.74 22.38 6.61
N GLU A 164 -5.17 21.14 6.49
CA GLU A 164 -4.24 20.05 6.26
C GLU A 164 -3.45 20.32 4.99
N GLY A 165 -2.13 20.14 5.06
CA GLY A 165 -1.33 20.06 3.87
C GLY A 165 -1.84 18.89 3.05
N GLY A 166 -2.25 19.15 1.81
CA GLY A 166 -2.28 18.11 0.79
C GLY A 166 -0.83 17.65 0.60
N SER A 167 -0.35 16.78 1.49
CA SER A 167 0.97 16.22 1.37
C SER A 167 0.90 15.18 0.27
N THR A 168 1.69 15.40 -0.79
CA THR A 168 2.02 14.36 -1.77
C THR A 168 2.84 13.21 -1.16
N GLY A 169 3.12 13.23 0.16
CA GLY A 169 3.83 12.18 0.89
C GLY A 169 3.39 11.99 2.34
N GLY A 170 2.15 12.35 2.70
CA GLY A 170 1.61 12.11 4.04
C GLY A 170 1.45 10.62 4.30
N THR A 171 1.68 10.17 5.53
CA THR A 171 1.44 8.77 5.90
C THR A 171 -0.06 8.54 5.99
N SER A 172 -0.62 7.74 5.09
CA SER A 172 -2.02 7.28 5.16
C SER A 172 -2.26 6.64 6.54
N THR A 173 -3.36 6.99 7.23
CA THR A 173 -3.76 6.32 8.49
C THR A 173 -4.37 4.93 8.26
N VAL A 174 -4.53 4.57 6.99
CA VAL A 174 -5.03 3.28 6.53
C VAL A 174 -3.91 2.23 6.59
N THR A 175 -4.23 1.04 7.10
CA THR A 175 -3.27 -0.07 7.17
C THR A 175 -2.76 -0.45 5.77
N PRO A 176 -1.44 -0.54 5.54
CA PRO A 176 -0.87 -1.02 4.28
C PRO A 176 -1.34 -2.44 3.93
N ALA A 177 -1.83 -2.65 2.71
CA ALA A 177 -2.35 -3.93 2.24
C ALA A 177 -2.09 -4.16 0.74
N GLY A 178 -2.20 -5.42 0.33
CA GLY A 178 -2.03 -5.87 -1.07
C GLY A 178 -0.63 -6.39 -1.39
N GLU A 179 -0.53 -7.13 -2.49
CA GLU A 179 0.72 -7.75 -2.97
C GLU A 179 1.28 -7.07 -4.23
N GLY A 180 0.58 -6.08 -4.79
CA GLY A 180 0.99 -5.33 -5.97
C GLY A 180 0.71 -6.07 -7.28
N THR A 181 -0.07 -7.16 -7.21
CA THR A 181 -0.53 -7.95 -8.35
C THR A 181 -1.91 -7.45 -8.82
N GLU A 182 -2.34 -7.85 -10.02
CA GLU A 182 -3.67 -7.48 -10.51
C GLU A 182 -4.81 -7.98 -9.60
N ALA A 183 -4.64 -9.18 -9.03
CA ALA A 183 -5.63 -9.79 -8.14
C ALA A 183 -5.59 -9.23 -6.71
N SER A 184 -4.45 -8.65 -6.32
CA SER A 184 -4.20 -8.08 -5.00
C SER A 184 -3.39 -6.80 -5.15
N PRO A 185 -3.98 -5.72 -5.70
CA PRO A 185 -3.28 -4.46 -5.90
C PRO A 185 -2.88 -3.87 -4.55
N TYR A 186 -1.76 -3.15 -4.51
CA TYR A 186 -1.41 -2.34 -3.36
C TYR A 186 -2.49 -1.29 -3.13
N ASN A 187 -2.91 -1.08 -1.88
CA ASN A 187 -3.57 0.16 -1.52
C ASN A 187 -2.54 1.32 -1.52
N VAL A 188 -3.00 2.57 -1.42
CA VAL A 188 -2.12 3.74 -1.54
C VAL A 188 -1.11 3.77 -0.40
N ALA A 189 -1.54 3.45 0.82
CA ALA A 189 -0.67 3.28 1.98
C ALA A 189 0.50 2.30 1.72
N LYS A 190 0.23 1.13 1.13
CA LYS A 190 1.28 0.14 0.83
C LYS A 190 2.21 0.61 -0.28
N ALA A 191 1.70 1.27 -1.31
CA ALA A 191 2.54 1.82 -2.36
C ALA A 191 3.51 2.88 -1.81
N GLN A 192 3.05 3.76 -0.91
CA GLN A 192 3.91 4.74 -0.24
C GLN A 192 4.95 4.08 0.67
N GLU A 193 4.59 3.03 1.41
CA GLU A 193 5.54 2.25 2.22
C GLU A 193 6.65 1.63 1.36
N VAL A 194 6.28 1.02 0.22
CA VAL A 194 7.24 0.45 -0.73
C VAL A 194 8.15 1.53 -1.29
N ILE A 195 7.61 2.69 -1.67
CA ILE A 195 8.41 3.82 -2.14
C ILE A 195 9.41 4.29 -1.08
N LYS A 196 8.96 4.41 0.18
CA LYS A 196 9.79 4.89 1.30
C LYS A 196 10.92 3.93 1.65
N THR A 197 10.70 2.63 1.51
CA THR A 197 11.64 1.57 1.92
C THR A 197 12.49 1.03 0.77
N ALA A 198 12.16 1.35 -0.48
CA ALA A 198 12.91 0.89 -1.64
C ALA A 198 14.35 1.43 -1.66
N THR A 199 15.31 0.53 -1.85
CA THR A 199 16.73 0.86 -2.05
C THR A 199 17.02 1.34 -3.47
N THR A 200 16.11 1.11 -4.42
CA THR A 200 16.23 1.52 -5.82
C THR A 200 14.87 1.96 -6.35
N LEU A 201 14.82 3.16 -6.92
CA LEU A 201 13.65 3.73 -7.57
C LEU A 201 14.04 4.29 -8.96
N PRO A 202 13.17 4.18 -9.98
CA PRO A 202 11.86 3.52 -9.97
C PRO A 202 11.96 2.02 -9.70
N THR A 203 10.88 1.40 -9.21
CA THR A 203 10.84 -0.06 -9.03
C THR A 203 11.14 -0.78 -10.34
N GLU A 204 11.87 -1.90 -10.27
CA GLU A 204 12.24 -2.65 -11.47
C GLU A 204 11.00 -3.15 -12.23
N LYS A 205 10.03 -3.66 -11.46
CA LYS A 205 8.76 -4.19 -11.96
C LYS A 205 7.64 -3.17 -11.81
N GLU A 206 6.69 -3.25 -12.74
CA GLU A 206 5.39 -2.60 -12.59
C GLU A 206 4.58 -3.32 -11.52
N VAL A 207 3.77 -2.56 -10.80
CA VAL A 207 2.81 -3.06 -9.80
C VAL A 207 1.45 -2.45 -10.04
N TYR A 208 0.42 -3.05 -9.46
CA TYR A 208 -0.94 -2.55 -9.48
C TYR A 208 -1.23 -1.81 -8.18
N VAL A 209 -1.77 -0.60 -8.29
CA VAL A 209 -2.15 0.25 -7.15
C VAL A 209 -3.62 0.62 -7.27
N THR A 210 -4.38 0.41 -6.19
CA THR A 210 -5.79 0.82 -6.09
C THR A 210 -5.93 2.04 -5.20
N GLY A 211 -6.84 2.94 -5.57
CA GLY A 211 -7.19 4.11 -4.76
C GLY A 211 -8.44 4.82 -5.31
N ILE A 212 -8.85 5.89 -4.65
CA ILE A 212 -9.92 6.79 -5.09
C ILE A 212 -9.27 8.08 -5.60
N ILE A 213 -9.67 8.56 -6.78
CA ILE A 213 -9.15 9.83 -7.32
C ILE A 213 -9.53 10.96 -6.36
N SER A 214 -8.53 11.57 -5.72
CA SER A 214 -8.68 12.66 -4.76
C SER A 214 -8.60 14.03 -5.44
N GLU A 215 -7.83 14.13 -6.53
CA GLU A 215 -7.59 15.38 -7.25
C GLU A 215 -7.19 15.08 -8.70
N ILE A 216 -7.71 15.85 -9.67
CA ILE A 216 -7.23 15.84 -11.05
C ILE A 216 -6.40 17.10 -11.28
N LYS A 217 -5.14 16.92 -11.65
CA LYS A 217 -4.18 18.02 -11.78
C LYS A 217 -4.15 18.59 -13.19
N SER A 218 -4.12 17.75 -14.22
CA SER A 218 -4.11 18.19 -15.62
C SER A 218 -4.40 17.06 -16.62
N PHE A 219 -4.78 17.44 -17.83
CA PHE A 219 -4.79 16.58 -19.03
C PHE A 219 -3.86 17.14 -20.10
N ASP A 220 -3.15 16.25 -20.78
CA ASP A 220 -2.47 16.51 -22.04
C ASP A 220 -3.08 15.61 -23.11
N LEU A 221 -4.16 16.07 -23.74
CA LEU A 221 -4.87 15.30 -24.75
C LEU A 221 -4.17 15.29 -26.11
N LYS A 222 -3.34 16.30 -26.40
CA LYS A 222 -2.81 16.56 -27.75
C LYS A 222 -1.45 15.91 -27.98
N GLN A 223 -0.49 16.12 -27.08
CA GLN A 223 0.88 15.65 -27.28
C GLN A 223 1.00 14.20 -26.86
N TYR A 224 0.58 13.89 -25.63
CA TYR A 224 0.78 12.57 -25.05
C TYR A 224 -0.52 11.78 -24.88
N GLY A 225 -1.70 12.41 -24.85
CA GLY A 225 -2.94 11.72 -24.51
C GLY A 225 -2.88 11.13 -23.09
N SER A 226 -2.41 11.91 -22.12
CA SER A 226 -2.19 11.49 -20.72
C SER A 226 -2.86 12.44 -19.73
N ALA A 227 -2.96 12.03 -18.47
CA ALA A 227 -3.43 12.86 -17.37
C ALA A 227 -2.47 12.79 -16.17
N GLU A 228 -2.39 13.86 -15.39
CA GLU A 228 -1.84 13.83 -14.04
C GLU A 228 -2.97 13.95 -13.03
N TYR A 229 -3.05 13.02 -12.09
CA TYR A 229 -4.07 13.00 -11.05
C TYR A 229 -3.55 12.27 -9.82
N TYR A 230 -4.18 12.51 -8.68
CA TYR A 230 -3.85 11.91 -7.40
C TYR A 230 -4.88 10.89 -6.99
N ILE A 231 -4.42 9.81 -6.35
CA ILE A 231 -5.27 8.81 -5.71
C ILE A 231 -4.95 8.71 -4.23
N SER A 232 -5.93 8.42 -3.40
CA SER A 232 -5.76 8.11 -1.97
C SER A 232 -6.67 6.96 -1.54
N ASP A 233 -6.41 6.38 -0.37
CA ASP A 233 -7.23 5.27 0.13
C ASP A 233 -8.67 5.71 0.46
N ASP A 234 -8.85 6.95 0.89
CA ASP A 234 -10.13 7.51 1.36
C ASP A 234 -10.72 8.58 0.42
N GLY A 235 -10.07 8.84 -0.70
CA GLY A 235 -10.47 9.87 -1.68
C GLY A 235 -10.19 11.31 -1.23
N LYS A 236 -9.45 11.51 -0.14
CA LYS A 236 -9.06 12.84 0.35
C LYS A 236 -7.61 13.16 -0.04
N THR A 237 -7.24 14.43 0.10
CA THR A 237 -5.90 14.92 -0.25
C THR A 237 -4.76 14.47 0.68
N PRO A 238 -4.97 14.22 1.99
CA PRO A 238 -3.88 13.70 2.83
C PRO A 238 -3.47 12.30 2.41
N GLY A 239 -2.15 12.07 2.27
CA GLY A 239 -1.61 10.75 1.96
C GLY A 239 -1.86 10.27 0.53
N GLN A 240 -2.13 11.19 -0.39
CA GLN A 240 -2.34 10.86 -1.80
C GLN A 240 -1.03 10.48 -2.52
N LEU A 241 -1.17 9.70 -3.59
CA LEU A 241 -0.12 9.26 -4.50
C LEU A 241 -0.37 9.81 -5.89
N LEU A 242 0.65 10.43 -6.49
CA LEU A 242 0.55 10.98 -7.85
C LEU A 242 0.58 9.87 -8.89
N ILE A 243 -0.31 9.93 -9.87
CA ILE A 243 -0.19 9.20 -11.13
C ILE A 243 0.40 10.17 -12.17
N TYR A 244 1.68 9.99 -12.47
CA TYR A 244 2.45 10.89 -13.34
C TYR A 244 2.37 10.43 -14.79
N HIS A 245 1.88 11.30 -15.69
CA HIS A 245 1.61 10.98 -17.10
C HIS A 245 0.80 9.69 -17.28
N GLY A 246 -0.28 9.56 -16.51
CA GLY A 246 -1.19 8.43 -16.56
C GLY A 246 -1.84 8.27 -17.92
N LYS A 247 -1.92 7.05 -18.44
CA LYS A 247 -2.71 6.70 -19.62
C LYS A 247 -4.12 6.26 -19.22
N TYR A 248 -5.03 6.37 -20.17
CA TYR A 248 -6.38 5.84 -20.01
C TYR A 248 -6.36 4.30 -19.99
N LEU A 249 -7.53 3.68 -19.95
CA LEU A 249 -7.70 2.23 -19.83
C LEU A 249 -6.81 1.49 -20.85
N ASN A 250 -6.06 0.48 -20.37
CA ASN A 250 -5.11 -0.33 -21.15
C ASN A 250 -3.98 0.43 -21.84
N GLY A 251 -3.55 1.56 -21.28
CA GLY A 251 -2.47 2.35 -21.87
C GLY A 251 -2.92 3.16 -23.09
N THR A 252 -4.22 3.20 -23.39
CA THR A 252 -4.78 4.05 -24.45
C THR A 252 -4.65 5.53 -24.09
N LYS A 253 -4.75 6.40 -25.10
CA LYS A 253 -4.73 7.84 -24.88
C LYS A 253 -6.04 8.30 -24.24
N PHE A 254 -5.94 9.23 -23.30
CA PHE A 254 -7.08 10.08 -22.98
C PHE A 254 -7.48 10.89 -24.22
N THR A 255 -8.78 10.96 -24.46
CA THR A 255 -9.42 11.67 -25.57
C THR A 255 -10.34 12.79 -25.09
N ALA A 256 -10.79 12.72 -23.83
CA ALA A 256 -11.60 13.75 -23.18
C ALA A 256 -11.32 13.79 -21.66
N GLU A 257 -11.56 14.96 -21.06
CA GLU A 257 -11.30 15.21 -19.63
C GLU A 257 -12.34 14.54 -18.71
N ASN A 258 -13.54 14.27 -19.22
CA ASN A 258 -14.63 13.65 -18.46
C ASN A 258 -14.52 12.12 -18.38
N GLN A 259 -13.45 11.52 -18.91
CA GLN A 259 -13.25 10.07 -18.87
C GLN A 259 -12.89 9.54 -17.47
N ILE A 260 -12.49 10.43 -16.55
CA ILE A 260 -12.30 10.19 -15.12
C ILE A 260 -12.83 11.40 -14.35
N LYS A 261 -13.17 11.20 -13.07
CA LYS A 261 -13.53 12.29 -12.15
C LYS A 261 -13.03 12.02 -10.74
N VAL A 262 -12.93 13.08 -9.93
CA VAL A 262 -12.73 12.95 -8.48
C VAL A 262 -13.83 12.06 -7.89
N GLY A 263 -13.43 11.16 -6.98
CA GLY A 263 -14.30 10.15 -6.37
C GLY A 263 -14.34 8.82 -7.13
N ASP A 264 -13.79 8.73 -8.34
CA ASP A 264 -13.68 7.44 -9.03
C ASP A 264 -12.70 6.51 -8.31
N LYS A 265 -13.11 5.27 -8.05
CA LYS A 265 -12.21 4.21 -7.57
C LYS A 265 -11.46 3.63 -8.75
N VAL A 266 -10.14 3.65 -8.73
CA VAL A 266 -9.31 3.21 -9.85
C VAL A 266 -8.28 2.17 -9.44
N VAL A 267 -7.87 1.36 -10.41
CA VAL A 267 -6.66 0.54 -10.35
C VAL A 267 -5.73 1.03 -11.45
N VAL A 268 -4.48 1.31 -11.10
CA VAL A 268 -3.43 1.80 -12.01
C VAL A 268 -2.27 0.83 -11.99
N LYS A 269 -1.74 0.47 -13.15
CA LYS A 269 -0.51 -0.33 -13.30
C LYS A 269 0.65 0.57 -13.68
N GLY A 270 1.78 0.48 -12.97
CA GLY A 270 2.99 1.23 -13.34
C GLY A 270 4.14 1.02 -12.36
N LYS A 271 5.25 1.70 -12.60
CA LYS A 271 6.42 1.65 -11.70
C LYS A 271 6.28 2.66 -10.58
N LEU A 272 6.57 2.26 -9.35
CA LEU A 272 6.62 3.19 -8.23
C LEU A 272 7.92 3.98 -8.27
N ASN A 273 7.85 5.28 -8.00
CA ASN A 273 8.99 6.17 -8.01
C ASN A 273 8.84 7.24 -6.92
N ASN A 274 9.94 7.89 -6.56
CA ASN A 274 9.96 9.09 -5.74
C ASN A 274 10.78 10.16 -6.45
N PHE A 275 10.13 10.96 -7.31
CA PHE A 275 10.86 11.92 -8.12
C PHE A 275 11.51 12.98 -7.23
N LYS A 276 12.84 13.12 -7.34
CA LYS A 276 13.70 14.01 -6.52
C LYS A 276 13.53 13.83 -5.00
N GLY A 277 13.08 12.66 -4.56
CA GLY A 277 13.00 12.31 -3.13
C GLY A 277 11.80 12.88 -2.37
N ASN A 278 10.88 13.60 -3.01
CA ASN A 278 9.72 14.22 -2.36
C ASN A 278 8.40 14.10 -3.13
N SER A 279 8.38 13.38 -4.25
CA SER A 279 7.20 13.18 -5.08
C SER A 279 6.93 11.69 -5.26
N PRO A 280 6.39 11.00 -4.23
CA PRO A 280 5.85 9.66 -4.37
C PRO A 280 4.85 9.59 -5.53
N GLN A 281 5.11 8.70 -6.47
CA GLN A 281 4.30 8.59 -7.67
C GLN A 281 4.30 7.19 -8.29
N VAL A 282 3.26 6.89 -9.06
CA VAL A 282 3.29 5.89 -10.12
C VAL A 282 3.74 6.59 -11.40
N GLN A 283 4.91 6.24 -11.89
CA GLN A 283 5.49 6.84 -13.10
C GLN A 283 4.92 6.16 -14.35
N PHE A 284 4.37 6.95 -15.28
CA PHE A 284 3.79 6.51 -16.55
C PHE A 284 2.73 5.40 -16.38
N GLY A 285 1.91 5.51 -15.32
CA GLY A 285 0.91 4.50 -15.01
C GLY A 285 -0.17 4.39 -16.09
N ALA A 286 -0.78 3.22 -16.24
CA ALA A 286 -1.95 3.00 -17.09
C ALA A 286 -3.14 2.60 -16.23
N LEU A 287 -4.30 3.23 -16.46
CA LEU A 287 -5.54 2.78 -15.83
C LEU A 287 -5.85 1.35 -16.28
N VAL A 288 -6.21 0.52 -15.31
CA VAL A 288 -6.68 -0.86 -15.51
C VAL A 288 -8.19 -0.93 -15.33
N SER A 289 -8.71 -0.23 -14.31
CA SER A 289 -10.16 -0.10 -14.09
C SER A 289 -10.53 1.23 -13.47
N ILE A 290 -11.79 1.63 -13.68
CA ILE A 290 -12.48 2.79 -13.12
C ILE A 290 -13.84 2.32 -12.61
N ASN A 291 -14.12 2.48 -11.32
CA ASN A 291 -15.34 2.03 -10.62
C ASN A 291 -15.69 0.56 -10.88
N GLY A 292 -14.68 -0.30 -10.99
CA GLY A 292 -14.86 -1.71 -11.34
C GLY A 292 -15.06 -2.00 -12.83
N ASN A 293 -15.17 -0.95 -13.67
CA ASN A 293 -15.25 -1.07 -15.12
C ASN A 293 -13.85 -0.88 -15.73
N GLY A 294 -13.36 -1.89 -16.45
CA GLY A 294 -12.11 -1.80 -17.20
C GLY A 294 -12.37 -1.95 -18.70
N GLY A 295 -11.65 -1.19 -19.52
CA GLY A 295 -11.52 -1.51 -20.94
C GLY A 295 -10.68 -2.77 -20.99
N GLY A 296 -11.08 -3.82 -21.69
CA GLY A 296 -10.29 -5.05 -21.73
C GLY A 296 -9.31 -5.06 -22.91
N THR A 297 -8.07 -5.49 -22.69
CA THR A 297 -7.79 -6.81 -23.29
C THR A 297 -8.51 -7.78 -22.38
N THR A 298 -9.55 -8.41 -22.90
CA THR A 298 -10.22 -9.49 -22.19
C THR A 298 -9.19 -10.55 -21.84
N THR A 299 -8.76 -10.55 -20.59
CA THR A 299 -9.07 -11.69 -19.76
C THR A 299 -9.77 -11.16 -18.51
N LYS A 300 -11.12 -11.19 -18.50
CA LYS A 300 -11.81 -11.83 -17.36
C LYS A 300 -10.94 -13.05 -17.03
N PRO A 301 -10.54 -13.38 -15.80
CA PRO A 301 -9.72 -14.57 -15.60
C PRO A 301 -10.48 -15.77 -16.21
N THR A 302 -10.13 -16.11 -17.45
CA THR A 302 -10.70 -17.15 -18.29
C THR A 302 -9.64 -18.20 -18.26
N GLY A 303 -9.58 -18.82 -17.09
CA GLY A 303 -8.53 -19.72 -16.68
C GLY A 303 -8.98 -20.28 -15.36
N ASP A 304 -8.62 -21.52 -15.15
CA ASP A 304 -8.93 -22.22 -13.91
C ASP A 304 -8.18 -21.52 -12.77
N VAL A 305 -8.87 -20.97 -11.77
CA VAL A 305 -8.24 -20.48 -10.51
C VAL A 305 -7.78 -21.63 -9.63
N LEU A 306 -8.33 -22.82 -9.87
CA LEU A 306 -7.85 -24.06 -9.33
C LEU A 306 -8.00 -25.12 -10.42
N ASN A 307 -6.95 -25.87 -10.73
CA ASN A 307 -7.02 -27.02 -11.63
C ASN A 307 -6.12 -28.13 -11.08
N VAL A 308 -6.76 -29.13 -10.48
CA VAL A 308 -6.08 -30.25 -9.84
C VAL A 308 -6.62 -31.56 -10.40
N PRO A 309 -5.90 -32.19 -11.34
CA PRO A 309 -6.33 -33.45 -11.96
C PRO A 309 -6.21 -34.66 -11.03
N PHE A 310 -5.37 -34.60 -9.98
CA PHE A 310 -5.00 -35.72 -9.11
C PHE A 310 -4.30 -36.89 -9.83
N ASP A 311 -3.51 -36.61 -10.88
CA ASP A 311 -2.79 -37.63 -11.64
C ASP A 311 -1.39 -37.95 -11.09
N LYS A 312 -0.67 -36.94 -10.56
CA LYS A 312 0.71 -37.06 -10.06
C LYS A 312 0.81 -36.79 -8.56
N ASP A 313 0.09 -35.79 -8.07
CA ASP A 313 0.08 -35.31 -6.70
C ASP A 313 -1.32 -34.79 -6.30
N MET A 314 -1.44 -34.25 -5.08
CA MET A 314 -2.68 -33.73 -4.53
C MET A 314 -2.88 -32.22 -4.75
N GLY A 315 -2.06 -31.55 -5.57
CA GLY A 315 -2.23 -30.13 -5.91
C GLY A 315 -2.32 -29.20 -4.71
N ASN A 316 -1.48 -29.41 -3.69
CA ASN A 316 -1.50 -28.72 -2.40
C ASN A 316 -2.80 -28.85 -1.58
N PHE A 317 -3.70 -29.77 -1.96
CA PHE A 317 -4.78 -30.12 -1.05
C PHE A 317 -4.21 -30.77 0.21
N THR A 318 -4.78 -30.37 1.35
CA THR A 318 -4.42 -30.89 2.66
C THR A 318 -5.51 -31.82 3.18
N VAL A 319 -5.09 -32.85 3.90
CA VAL A 319 -6.01 -33.76 4.60
C VAL A 319 -6.19 -33.23 6.02
N VAL A 320 -7.42 -32.91 6.39
CA VAL A 320 -7.78 -32.42 7.72
C VAL A 320 -8.71 -33.44 8.36
N ASP A 321 -8.11 -34.33 9.15
CA ASP A 321 -8.82 -35.36 9.88
C ASP A 321 -9.44 -34.79 11.16
N LYS A 322 -10.76 -34.91 11.29
CA LYS A 322 -11.49 -34.57 12.52
C LYS A 322 -11.70 -35.79 13.41
N THR A 323 -11.97 -36.93 12.80
CA THR A 323 -12.08 -38.22 13.49
C THR A 323 -11.37 -39.27 12.65
N LYS A 324 -10.25 -39.77 13.18
CA LYS A 324 -9.47 -40.85 12.56
C LYS A 324 -8.95 -41.79 13.66
N PRO A 325 -9.53 -42.99 13.82
CA PRO A 325 -9.02 -43.99 14.75
C PRO A 325 -7.58 -44.37 14.42
N ALA A 326 -6.82 -44.82 15.42
CA ALA A 326 -5.40 -45.15 15.28
C ALA A 326 -5.16 -46.26 14.22
N GLU A 327 -6.14 -47.14 14.01
CA GLU A 327 -6.08 -48.22 13.03
C GLU A 327 -6.29 -47.75 11.58
N VAL A 328 -6.69 -46.49 11.38
CA VAL A 328 -6.84 -45.86 10.07
C VAL A 328 -5.63 -44.98 9.83
N GLU A 329 -4.69 -45.47 9.02
CA GLU A 329 -3.49 -44.71 8.67
C GLU A 329 -3.85 -43.44 7.88
N LYS A 330 -4.62 -43.61 6.80
CA LYS A 330 -5.06 -42.54 5.88
C LYS A 330 -6.52 -42.74 5.51
N ILE A 331 -7.30 -41.66 5.60
CA ILE A 331 -8.68 -41.64 5.09
C ILE A 331 -8.67 -41.28 3.61
N TRP A 332 -7.95 -40.22 3.25
CA TRP A 332 -7.73 -39.79 1.86
C TRP A 332 -6.38 -40.28 1.34
N THR A 333 -6.37 -40.87 0.16
CA THR A 333 -5.15 -41.38 -0.49
C THR A 333 -5.14 -41.04 -1.97
N LEU A 334 -4.01 -40.55 -2.48
CA LEU A 334 -3.78 -40.42 -3.92
C LEU A 334 -3.57 -41.80 -4.55
N ASP A 335 -4.45 -42.16 -5.47
CA ASP A 335 -4.37 -43.38 -6.28
C ASP A 335 -3.78 -43.05 -7.65
N LYS A 336 -2.45 -43.06 -7.74
CA LYS A 336 -1.70 -42.71 -8.96
C LYS A 336 -2.02 -43.62 -10.15
N LYS A 337 -2.47 -44.86 -9.90
CA LYS A 337 -2.83 -45.80 -10.97
C LYS A 337 -4.09 -45.33 -11.70
N TYR A 338 -5.09 -44.86 -10.95
CA TYR A 338 -6.36 -44.41 -11.51
C TYR A 338 -6.48 -42.89 -11.64
N LYS A 339 -5.43 -42.14 -11.25
CA LYS A 339 -5.33 -40.68 -11.36
C LYS A 339 -6.49 -39.97 -10.65
N GLN A 340 -6.62 -40.28 -9.37
CA GLN A 340 -7.70 -39.81 -8.52
C GLN A 340 -7.28 -39.81 -7.07
N VAL A 341 -8.02 -39.10 -6.23
CA VAL A 341 -7.92 -39.23 -4.79
C VAL A 341 -9.11 -40.05 -4.28
N LYS A 342 -8.88 -40.91 -3.29
CA LYS A 342 -9.87 -41.84 -2.75
C LYS A 342 -10.01 -41.65 -1.25
N ALA A 343 -11.25 -41.53 -0.78
CA ALA A 343 -11.61 -41.61 0.62
C ALA A 343 -12.22 -42.97 0.97
N THR A 344 -11.78 -43.58 2.07
CA THR A 344 -12.46 -44.74 2.66
C THR A 344 -12.15 -44.89 4.14
N GLY A 345 -13.17 -45.26 4.91
CA GLY A 345 -13.04 -45.70 6.31
C GLY A 345 -13.03 -47.22 6.44
N SER A 346 -12.97 -47.96 5.32
CA SER A 346 -12.94 -49.42 5.31
C SER A 346 -11.52 -49.93 5.03
N ILE A 347 -10.91 -50.54 6.05
CA ILE A 347 -9.52 -50.99 6.00
C ILE A 347 -9.48 -52.51 5.84
N LYS A 348 -8.75 -52.97 4.81
CA LYS A 348 -8.47 -54.40 4.61
C LYS A 348 -7.42 -54.85 5.62
N LYS A 349 -7.77 -55.80 6.49
CA LYS A 349 -6.82 -56.40 7.44
C LYS A 349 -5.97 -57.46 6.75
N ALA A 350 -4.87 -57.87 7.40
CA ALA A 350 -4.00 -58.94 6.91
C ALA A 350 -4.75 -60.25 6.63
N SER A 351 -5.85 -60.51 7.36
CA SER A 351 -6.76 -61.63 7.12
C SER A 351 -7.59 -61.55 5.83
N GLY A 352 -7.47 -60.46 5.07
CA GLY A 352 -8.26 -60.20 3.87
C GLY A 352 -9.65 -59.61 4.13
N LYS A 353 -10.12 -59.59 5.38
CA LYS A 353 -11.42 -59.02 5.78
C LYS A 353 -11.34 -57.49 5.84
N TYR A 354 -12.40 -56.83 5.36
CA TYR A 354 -12.59 -55.40 5.52
C TYR A 354 -13.25 -55.07 6.86
N VAL A 355 -12.66 -54.13 7.61
CA VAL A 355 -13.21 -53.58 8.85
C VAL A 355 -13.58 -52.12 8.62
N LYS A 356 -14.76 -51.71 9.07
CA LYS A 356 -15.29 -50.35 8.88
C LYS A 356 -15.06 -49.54 10.15
N TYR A 357 -14.58 -48.31 9.97
CA TYR A 357 -14.29 -47.39 11.06
C TYR A 357 -15.16 -46.15 10.97
N ALA A 358 -15.51 -45.60 12.13
CA ALA A 358 -16.08 -44.27 12.19
C ALA A 358 -14.99 -43.23 11.87
N THR A 359 -15.22 -42.39 10.86
CA THR A 359 -14.24 -41.38 10.45
C THR A 359 -14.93 -40.12 9.99
N GLU A 360 -14.25 -38.98 10.13
CA GLU A 360 -14.63 -37.70 9.54
C GLU A 360 -13.36 -36.97 9.12
N SER A 361 -13.25 -36.64 7.83
CA SER A 361 -12.05 -36.00 7.28
C SER A 361 -12.38 -35.16 6.06
N ARG A 362 -11.70 -34.02 5.93
CA ARG A 362 -11.76 -33.15 4.76
C ARG A 362 -10.53 -33.32 3.89
N LEU A 363 -10.75 -33.36 2.59
CA LEU A 363 -9.74 -33.01 1.61
C LEU A 363 -9.95 -31.54 1.22
N GLN A 364 -9.11 -30.66 1.75
CA GLN A 364 -9.25 -29.21 1.67
C GLN A 364 -8.29 -28.62 0.63
N SER A 365 -8.78 -27.72 -0.22
CA SER A 365 -7.95 -27.02 -1.21
C SER A 365 -6.96 -26.05 -0.56
N PRO A 366 -5.90 -25.64 -1.28
CA PRO A 366 -5.23 -24.38 -0.96
C PRO A 366 -6.20 -23.19 -0.99
N GLU A 367 -5.79 -22.07 -0.39
CA GLU A 367 -6.46 -20.78 -0.55
C GLU A 367 -6.41 -20.37 -2.02
N PHE A 368 -7.53 -19.90 -2.58
CA PHE A 368 -7.58 -19.28 -3.89
C PHE A 368 -8.47 -18.03 -3.88
N SER A 369 -8.26 -17.16 -4.87
CA SER A 369 -8.98 -15.89 -4.99
C SER A 369 -10.03 -15.94 -6.11
N LEU A 370 -11.21 -15.42 -5.81
CA LEU A 370 -12.25 -15.10 -6.80
C LEU A 370 -12.39 -13.58 -7.01
N ALA A 371 -11.42 -12.78 -6.55
CA ALA A 371 -11.41 -11.34 -6.77
C ALA A 371 -11.47 -11.02 -8.27
N GLY A 372 -12.26 -10.01 -8.63
CA GLY A 372 -12.46 -9.61 -10.03
C GLY A 372 -13.35 -10.55 -10.87
N ARG A 373 -13.80 -11.69 -10.34
CA ARG A 373 -14.81 -12.54 -10.98
C ARG A 373 -16.21 -12.07 -10.61
N THR A 374 -17.12 -12.09 -11.57
CA THR A 374 -18.56 -11.83 -11.39
C THR A 374 -19.40 -13.11 -11.33
N SER A 375 -18.81 -14.23 -11.73
CA SER A 375 -19.38 -15.57 -11.72
C SER A 375 -18.24 -16.55 -11.44
N ALA A 376 -18.54 -17.65 -10.75
CA ALA A 376 -17.56 -18.72 -10.57
C ALA A 376 -18.25 -20.09 -10.57
N THR A 377 -17.54 -21.12 -11.03
CA THR A 377 -18.05 -22.50 -11.03
C THR A 377 -17.00 -23.46 -10.50
N LEU A 378 -17.43 -24.45 -9.71
CA LEU A 378 -16.63 -25.61 -9.35
C LEU A 378 -17.11 -26.81 -10.17
N THR A 379 -16.19 -27.46 -10.88
CA THR A 379 -16.43 -28.74 -11.57
C THR A 379 -15.49 -29.81 -11.06
N PHE A 380 -15.98 -31.04 -10.95
CA PHE A 380 -15.15 -32.19 -10.63
C PHE A 380 -15.80 -33.48 -11.13
N SER A 381 -15.00 -34.50 -11.39
CA SER A 381 -15.48 -35.85 -11.68
C SER A 381 -15.42 -36.68 -10.40
N HIS A 382 -16.47 -37.42 -10.09
CA HIS A 382 -16.46 -38.36 -8.96
C HIS A 382 -17.24 -39.65 -9.22
N THR A 383 -16.90 -40.69 -8.46
CA THR A 383 -17.67 -41.93 -8.35
C THR A 383 -17.64 -42.42 -6.92
N ALA A 384 -18.63 -43.21 -6.50
CA ALA A 384 -18.70 -43.71 -5.14
C ALA A 384 -19.37 -45.09 -5.09
N GLN A 385 -19.03 -45.86 -4.05
CA GLN A 385 -19.62 -47.17 -3.78
C GLN A 385 -19.87 -47.43 -2.31
N PHE A 386 -20.71 -48.42 -2.04
CA PHE A 386 -21.01 -48.93 -0.70
C PHE A 386 -21.69 -47.92 0.25
N PHE A 387 -22.41 -46.95 -0.30
CA PHE A 387 -23.28 -46.04 0.46
C PHE A 387 -24.76 -46.40 0.28
N LYS A 388 -25.59 -46.01 1.26
CA LYS A 388 -27.06 -46.04 1.14
C LYS A 388 -27.63 -44.66 0.82
N ASN A 389 -27.08 -43.63 1.48
CA ASN A 389 -27.41 -42.24 1.26
C ASN A 389 -26.09 -41.49 1.01
N PHE A 390 -25.95 -40.90 -0.18
CA PHE A 390 -24.74 -40.19 -0.58
C PHE A 390 -24.45 -39.01 0.37
N ASP A 391 -25.44 -38.16 0.63
CA ASP A 391 -25.27 -36.91 1.39
C ASP A 391 -25.02 -37.14 2.89
N ALA A 392 -25.32 -38.34 3.37
CA ALA A 392 -25.01 -38.75 4.74
C ALA A 392 -23.51 -39.03 4.94
N ASN A 393 -22.76 -39.26 3.85
CA ASN A 393 -21.36 -39.69 3.92
C ASN A 393 -20.41 -38.75 3.19
N MET A 394 -20.87 -38.08 2.13
CA MET A 394 -20.01 -37.32 1.20
C MET A 394 -20.64 -35.96 0.93
N LYS A 395 -19.88 -34.90 1.17
CA LYS A 395 -20.32 -33.52 0.92
C LYS A 395 -19.22 -32.70 0.27
N VAL A 396 -19.61 -31.65 -0.44
CA VAL A 396 -18.70 -30.56 -0.84
C VAL A 396 -19.01 -29.36 0.03
N GLN A 397 -17.98 -28.67 0.50
CA GLN A 397 -18.13 -27.48 1.34
C GLN A 397 -17.27 -26.33 0.81
N VAL A 398 -17.66 -25.10 1.12
CA VAL A 398 -16.91 -23.86 0.81
C VAL A 398 -16.69 -23.04 2.07
N SER A 399 -15.58 -22.31 2.12
CA SER A 399 -15.22 -21.41 3.22
C SER A 399 -14.53 -20.16 2.68
N THR A 400 -14.66 -19.04 3.39
CA THR A 400 -13.94 -17.78 3.11
C THR A 400 -12.90 -17.43 4.19
N ASP A 401 -12.77 -18.26 5.21
CA ASP A 401 -11.83 -18.09 6.33
C ASP A 401 -11.02 -19.36 6.64
N GLY A 402 -11.31 -20.48 5.97
CA GLY A 402 -10.70 -21.79 6.19
C GLY A 402 -11.21 -22.51 7.46
N ILE A 403 -12.12 -21.90 8.22
CA ILE A 403 -12.56 -22.35 9.54
C ILE A 403 -14.05 -22.70 9.52
N ASN A 404 -14.88 -21.79 9.01
CA ASN A 404 -16.33 -21.93 8.91
C ASN A 404 -16.70 -22.44 7.51
N TRP A 405 -17.47 -23.53 7.46
CA TRP A 405 -17.75 -24.26 6.23
C TRP A 405 -19.25 -24.32 5.95
N THR A 406 -19.63 -24.01 4.72
CA THR A 406 -21.00 -24.11 4.22
C THR A 406 -21.10 -25.28 3.25
N ASP A 407 -22.11 -26.15 3.43
CA ASP A 407 -22.39 -27.26 2.51
C ASP A 407 -22.87 -26.73 1.16
N LEU A 408 -22.32 -27.29 0.08
CA LEU A 408 -22.70 -27.02 -1.30
C LEU A 408 -23.51 -28.18 -1.86
N ALA A 409 -24.61 -27.87 -2.54
CA ALA A 409 -25.44 -28.86 -3.20
C ALA A 409 -24.70 -29.49 -4.39
N ILE A 410 -24.74 -30.82 -4.49
CA ILE A 410 -24.20 -31.58 -5.62
C ILE A 410 -25.40 -32.10 -6.41
N GLU A 411 -25.66 -31.55 -7.59
CA GLU A 411 -26.84 -31.97 -8.37
C GLU A 411 -26.65 -33.37 -8.97
N LYS A 412 -25.47 -33.64 -9.53
CA LYS A 412 -25.16 -34.92 -10.19
C LYS A 412 -24.30 -35.79 -9.28
N LYS A 413 -24.92 -36.80 -8.66
CA LYS A 413 -24.28 -37.75 -7.73
C LYS A 413 -24.11 -39.13 -8.39
N PRO A 414 -23.10 -39.93 -7.99
CA PRO A 414 -23.02 -41.33 -8.36
C PRO A 414 -24.17 -42.07 -7.69
N THR A 415 -24.71 -43.09 -8.36
CA THR A 415 -25.74 -43.97 -7.77
C THR A 415 -25.15 -45.16 -7.03
N GLY A 416 -23.86 -45.46 -7.26
CA GLY A 416 -23.24 -46.71 -6.82
C GLY A 416 -23.96 -47.94 -7.39
N GLY A 417 -23.70 -49.10 -6.81
CA GLY A 417 -24.38 -50.35 -7.16
C GLY A 417 -23.64 -51.18 -8.20
N LYS A 418 -24.38 -52.04 -8.91
CA LYS A 418 -23.80 -52.94 -9.92
C LYS A 418 -24.35 -52.64 -11.30
N LYS A 419 -23.49 -52.73 -12.31
CA LYS A 419 -23.82 -52.76 -13.72
C LYS A 419 -23.23 -54.04 -14.31
N ASP A 420 -24.02 -54.83 -15.02
CA ASP A 420 -23.61 -56.12 -15.59
C ASP A 420 -22.94 -57.06 -14.56
N ASN A 421 -23.55 -57.17 -13.38
CA ASN A 421 -23.08 -57.94 -12.21
C ASN A 421 -21.71 -57.52 -11.63
N LYS A 422 -21.13 -56.40 -12.09
CA LYS A 422 -19.88 -55.82 -11.57
C LYS A 422 -20.15 -54.51 -10.86
N LEU A 423 -19.32 -54.15 -9.88
CA LEU A 423 -19.41 -52.84 -9.22
C LEU A 423 -19.24 -51.74 -10.26
N ASP A 424 -20.20 -50.81 -10.30
CA ASP A 424 -20.17 -49.68 -11.21
C ASP A 424 -19.32 -48.55 -10.62
N TRP A 425 -18.15 -48.33 -11.20
CA TRP A 425 -17.25 -47.22 -10.86
C TRP A 425 -17.27 -46.13 -11.92
N THR A 426 -18.38 -46.01 -12.66
CA THR A 426 -18.55 -44.96 -13.66
C THR A 426 -18.50 -43.60 -12.97
N PHE A 427 -17.66 -42.72 -13.49
CA PHE A 427 -17.55 -41.34 -13.04
C PHE A 427 -18.70 -40.50 -13.59
N VAL A 428 -19.25 -39.65 -12.73
CA VAL A 428 -20.14 -38.55 -13.13
C VAL A 428 -19.43 -37.23 -12.94
N ASN A 429 -19.83 -36.21 -13.69
CA ASN A 429 -19.30 -34.86 -13.58
C ASN A 429 -20.30 -33.99 -12.81
N ALA A 430 -19.86 -33.42 -11.70
CA ALA A 430 -20.62 -32.45 -10.94
C ALA A 430 -20.22 -31.02 -11.36
N THR A 431 -21.17 -30.10 -11.29
CA THR A 431 -20.96 -28.67 -11.44
C THR A 431 -21.70 -27.98 -10.30
N ILE A 432 -21.04 -27.05 -9.64
CA ILE A 432 -21.57 -26.28 -8.52
C ILE A 432 -21.36 -24.81 -8.80
N ASP A 433 -22.40 -24.01 -8.62
CA ASP A 433 -22.31 -22.57 -8.72
C ASP A 433 -21.57 -21.99 -7.50
N LEU A 434 -20.50 -21.24 -7.76
CA LEU A 434 -19.75 -20.48 -6.77
C LEU A 434 -19.93 -18.97 -6.95
N THR A 435 -20.86 -18.53 -7.80
CA THR A 435 -21.19 -17.11 -8.00
C THR A 435 -21.49 -16.35 -6.70
N PRO A 436 -22.13 -16.93 -5.67
CA PRO A 436 -22.29 -16.25 -4.37
C PRO A 436 -20.97 -15.86 -3.67
N TYR A 437 -19.85 -16.47 -4.07
CA TYR A 437 -18.51 -16.23 -3.55
C TYR A 437 -17.63 -15.42 -4.52
N ALA A 438 -18.19 -14.97 -5.64
CA ALA A 438 -17.49 -14.12 -6.60
C ALA A 438 -17.04 -12.81 -5.95
N GLY A 439 -15.86 -12.31 -6.34
CA GLY A 439 -15.25 -11.11 -5.77
C GLY A 439 -14.53 -11.31 -4.43
N LYS A 440 -14.64 -12.47 -3.77
CA LYS A 440 -13.92 -12.75 -2.52
C LYS A 440 -12.44 -13.04 -2.80
N SER A 441 -11.55 -12.40 -2.03
CA SER A 441 -10.10 -12.58 -2.16
C SER A 441 -9.58 -13.88 -1.55
N LYS A 442 -10.36 -14.50 -0.66
CA LYS A 442 -10.03 -15.74 0.03
C LYS A 442 -11.21 -16.71 -0.04
N VAL A 443 -10.98 -17.84 -0.70
CA VAL A 443 -11.95 -18.92 -0.85
C VAL A 443 -11.23 -20.25 -0.74
N TYR A 444 -11.91 -21.23 -0.14
CA TYR A 444 -11.48 -22.60 -0.01
C TYR A 444 -12.64 -23.52 -0.38
N ILE A 445 -12.34 -24.68 -0.95
CA ILE A 445 -13.30 -25.76 -1.13
C ILE A 445 -12.79 -27.01 -0.42
N SER A 446 -13.71 -27.83 0.07
CA SER A 446 -13.36 -29.12 0.65
C SER A 446 -14.33 -30.21 0.25
N PHE A 447 -13.80 -31.42 0.17
CA PHE A 447 -14.57 -32.65 0.06
C PHE A 447 -14.60 -33.30 1.44
N LEU A 448 -15.77 -33.29 2.08
CA LEU A 448 -15.97 -33.89 3.41
C LEU A 448 -16.40 -35.34 3.23
N TYR A 449 -15.64 -36.25 3.85
CA TYR A 449 -15.95 -37.66 3.94
C TYR A 449 -16.25 -38.06 5.38
N THR A 450 -17.33 -38.81 5.57
CA THR A 450 -17.73 -39.40 6.86
C THR A 450 -18.08 -40.87 6.70
N SER A 451 -17.75 -41.67 7.71
CA SER A 451 -18.15 -43.07 7.83
C SER A 451 -18.48 -43.46 9.25
N THR A 452 -19.11 -44.62 9.40
CA THR A 452 -19.43 -45.27 10.67
C THR A 452 -18.98 -46.74 10.64
N THR A 453 -19.07 -47.42 11.77
CA THR A 453 -18.84 -48.86 11.86
C THR A 453 -19.87 -49.68 11.07
N ALA A 454 -21.03 -49.12 10.75
CA ALA A 454 -22.06 -49.75 9.91
C ALA A 454 -21.88 -49.44 8.42
N SER A 455 -21.48 -48.22 8.07
CA SER A 455 -21.39 -47.72 6.69
C SER A 455 -20.07 -46.99 6.47
N ALA A 456 -19.21 -47.56 5.63
CA ALA A 456 -17.95 -46.94 5.23
C ALA A 456 -17.84 -47.00 3.70
N PRO A 457 -18.42 -46.02 3.00
CA PRO A 457 -18.37 -46.00 1.55
C PRO A 457 -16.96 -45.73 1.06
N THR A 458 -16.78 -45.85 -0.25
CA THR A 458 -15.58 -45.38 -0.92
C THR A 458 -15.97 -44.27 -1.87
N TRP A 459 -15.24 -43.16 -1.83
CA TRP A 459 -15.47 -42.01 -2.70
C TRP A 459 -14.20 -41.66 -3.46
N GLU A 460 -14.29 -41.52 -4.77
CA GLU A 460 -13.17 -41.24 -5.65
C GLU A 460 -13.42 -39.96 -6.44
N ILE A 461 -12.44 -39.06 -6.47
CA ILE A 461 -12.56 -37.71 -7.05
C ILE A 461 -11.35 -37.43 -7.93
N ARG A 462 -11.58 -36.75 -9.06
CA ARG A 462 -10.55 -36.25 -9.98
C ARG A 462 -11.00 -35.01 -10.73
N ASN A 463 -10.05 -34.35 -11.40
CA ASN A 463 -10.31 -33.20 -12.27
C ASN A 463 -11.05 -32.06 -11.54
N VAL A 464 -10.56 -31.65 -10.37
CA VAL A 464 -11.15 -30.54 -9.61
C VAL A 464 -10.74 -29.23 -10.25
N VAL A 465 -11.72 -28.47 -10.71
CA VAL A 465 -11.50 -27.22 -11.44
C VAL A 465 -12.44 -26.13 -10.92
N VAL A 466 -11.88 -24.96 -10.58
CA VAL A 466 -12.66 -23.75 -10.30
C VAL A 466 -12.40 -22.72 -11.39
N LYS A 467 -13.47 -22.18 -11.99
CA LYS A 467 -13.46 -21.35 -13.19
C LYS A 467 -14.30 -20.09 -13.08
#